data_AF-A0A165X5X9-F1
#
_entry.id   AF-A0A165X5X9-F1
#
_cell.length_a   1.000
_cell.length_b   1.000
_cell.length_c   1.000
_cell.angle_alpha   90.00
_cell.angle_beta   90.00
_cell.angle_gamma   90.00
#
_symmetry.space_group_name_H-M   'P 1'
#
loop_
_entity.id
_entity.type
_entity.pdbx_description
1 polymer ?
#
loop_
_entity_poly.entity_id
_entity_poly.type
_entity_poly.pdbx_seq_one_letter_code
_entity_poly.pdbx_strand_id
1 'polypeptide(L)'
;MFSWPTLPLFFSIYLGVVVNAAPIAILGRSASTAPVSNASITSDFVRPAQFSRLAYCSNAAVEALDCGGPCDDLGAGTVKTLLTGGNGEDLPRFFIAQDDNLQSIVVAHQGTNSSSPLSVINDLKADLRSLNTTLFPQAGDDVQAHDGFADAQEQTADAILAAVQDGLSSSGYSKVLVTGHSLGAAISSLDALMLSMRLDQSVQITTTTFGTPRGGNQAFADLIDSRIGSTYSFVTHANDPVPRVPPKALDYVHPSGEVHIISSSQTIACVGQENDECSDGNSLLDLSVDDHLGPYFDNIFMSASACPA
;
A
#
# COMPACT_ATOMS: atom_id res chain seq x y z
N MET A 1 54.44 -24.82 74.32
CA MET A 1 54.14 -25.70 73.17
C MET A 1 52.64 -25.56 72.90
N PHE A 2 52.28 -24.90 71.80
CA PHE A 2 50.90 -24.57 71.48
C PHE A 2 50.16 -25.80 70.92
N SER A 3 49.05 -26.15 71.56
CA SER A 3 48.06 -27.14 71.12
C SER A 3 46.97 -26.45 70.28
N TRP A 4 46.76 -26.91 69.04
CA TRP A 4 45.67 -26.48 68.16
C TRP A 4 44.55 -27.53 68.18
N PRO A 5 43.26 -27.14 68.29
CA PRO A 5 42.14 -28.05 68.12
C PRO A 5 41.80 -28.25 66.64
N THR A 6 41.41 -29.48 66.31
CA THR A 6 40.92 -29.93 65.00
C THR A 6 39.57 -29.31 64.66
N LEU A 7 39.47 -28.57 63.55
CA LEU A 7 38.20 -28.14 62.94
C LEU A 7 37.67 -29.20 61.96
N PRO A 8 36.35 -29.46 61.92
CA PRO A 8 35.73 -30.36 60.96
C PRO A 8 35.57 -29.68 59.59
N LEU A 9 35.82 -30.42 58.51
CA LEU A 9 35.48 -29.99 57.15
C LEU A 9 33.95 -30.02 56.97
N PHE A 10 33.35 -28.85 56.77
CA PHE A 10 32.01 -28.73 56.19
C PHE A 10 32.14 -28.65 54.66
N PHE A 11 31.59 -29.64 53.96
CA PHE A 11 31.41 -29.61 52.51
C PHE A 11 30.12 -28.83 52.21
N SER A 12 30.23 -27.56 51.81
CA SER A 12 29.10 -26.82 51.24
C SER A 12 28.95 -27.21 49.77
N ILE A 13 27.86 -27.91 49.44
CA ILE A 13 27.43 -28.16 48.06
C ILE A 13 26.80 -26.86 47.55
N TYR A 14 27.52 -26.11 46.72
CA TYR A 14 26.93 -25.03 45.92
C TYR A 14 26.15 -25.66 44.76
N LEU A 15 24.82 -25.64 44.85
CA LEU A 15 23.95 -25.92 43.71
C LEU A 15 23.99 -24.70 42.79
N GLY A 16 24.86 -24.73 41.78
CA GLY A 16 24.89 -23.72 40.73
C GLY A 16 23.61 -23.82 39.90
N VAL A 17 22.69 -22.86 40.08
CA VAL A 17 21.59 -22.67 39.13
C VAL A 17 22.21 -22.15 37.84
N VAL A 18 22.29 -23.01 36.83
CA VAL A 18 22.60 -22.58 35.47
C VAL A 18 21.36 -21.86 34.97
N VAL A 19 21.37 -20.53 35.05
CA VAL A 19 20.40 -19.70 34.34
C VAL A 19 20.80 -19.80 32.87
N ASN A 20 20.13 -20.66 32.11
CA ASN A 20 20.20 -20.57 30.65
C ASN A 20 19.60 -19.23 30.26
N ALA A 21 20.45 -18.24 29.98
CA ALA A 21 20.01 -17.07 29.24
C ALA A 21 19.54 -17.61 27.88
N ALA A 22 18.22 -17.59 27.66
CA ALA A 22 17.69 -17.77 26.33
C ALA A 22 18.38 -16.73 25.42
N PRO A 23 18.75 -17.10 24.19
CA PRO A 23 19.30 -16.12 23.27
C PRO A 23 18.26 -15.01 23.16
N ILE A 24 18.68 -13.77 23.42
CA ILE A 24 17.92 -12.60 23.03
C ILE A 24 17.77 -12.76 21.51
N ALA A 25 16.56 -13.06 21.06
CA ALA A 25 16.24 -12.97 19.66
C ALA A 25 16.46 -11.51 19.28
N ILE A 26 17.61 -11.23 18.66
CA ILE A 26 17.72 -10.07 17.79
C ILE A 26 16.59 -10.27 16.80
N LEU A 27 15.61 -9.37 16.79
CA LEU A 27 14.57 -9.29 15.75
C LEU A 27 15.32 -9.10 14.42
N GLY A 28 15.70 -10.22 13.80
CA GLY A 28 16.37 -10.24 12.52
C GLY A 28 15.38 -9.73 11.48
N ARG A 29 15.81 -8.75 10.69
CA ARG A 29 15.15 -8.37 9.43
C ARG A 29 14.80 -9.66 8.69
N SER A 30 13.52 -9.90 8.44
CA SER A 30 13.08 -11.12 7.75
C SER A 30 13.37 -10.99 6.26
N ALA A 31 14.53 -11.48 5.82
CA ALA A 31 14.90 -11.64 4.40
C ALA A 31 14.13 -12.80 3.71
N SER A 32 12.87 -13.03 4.08
CA SER A 32 12.08 -14.14 3.56
C SER A 32 11.22 -13.67 2.40
N THR A 33 11.27 -14.40 1.30
CA THR A 33 10.42 -14.19 0.12
C THR A 33 9.69 -15.48 -0.23
N ALA A 34 8.53 -15.36 -0.91
CA ALA A 34 7.77 -16.51 -1.39
C ALA A 34 7.32 -16.27 -2.83
N PRO A 35 7.38 -17.28 -3.73
CA PRO A 35 6.87 -17.11 -5.09
C PRO A 35 5.37 -16.87 -5.09
N VAL A 36 4.91 -15.91 -5.91
CA VAL A 36 3.49 -15.66 -6.17
C VAL A 36 3.06 -16.48 -7.38
N SER A 37 1.99 -17.24 -7.25
CA SER A 37 1.49 -18.09 -8.33
C SER A 37 0.77 -17.27 -9.41
N ASN A 38 0.79 -17.73 -10.66
CA ASN A 38 0.00 -17.10 -11.73
C ASN A 38 -1.49 -17.04 -11.41
N ALA A 39 -2.03 -18.03 -10.69
CA ALA A 39 -3.43 -18.02 -10.27
C ALA A 39 -3.73 -16.85 -9.32
N SER A 40 -2.85 -16.62 -8.34
CA SER A 40 -2.92 -15.47 -7.42
C SER A 40 -2.76 -14.15 -8.17
N ILE A 41 -1.85 -14.09 -9.13
CA ILE A 41 -1.68 -12.90 -9.97
C ILE A 41 -2.98 -12.53 -10.67
N THR A 42 -3.58 -13.50 -11.36
CA THR A 42 -4.84 -13.30 -12.08
C THR A 42 -5.99 -12.93 -11.15
N SER A 43 -6.12 -13.57 -9.98
CA SER A 43 -7.25 -13.33 -9.07
C SER A 43 -7.11 -12.03 -8.27
N ASP A 44 -5.90 -11.68 -7.86
CA ASP A 44 -5.69 -10.70 -6.79
C ASP A 44 -5.14 -9.36 -7.31
N PHE A 45 -4.45 -9.35 -8.47
CA PHE A 45 -3.71 -8.16 -8.92
C PHE A 45 -4.13 -7.63 -10.30
N VAL A 46 -4.62 -8.46 -11.22
CA VAL A 46 -5.01 -7.99 -12.56
C VAL A 46 -6.19 -7.01 -12.50
N ARG A 47 -7.27 -7.35 -11.79
CA ARG A 47 -8.47 -6.50 -11.73
C ARG A 47 -8.19 -5.15 -11.03
N PRO A 48 -7.46 -5.08 -9.90
CA PRO A 48 -7.01 -3.80 -9.35
C PRO A 48 -6.11 -3.00 -10.31
N ALA A 49 -5.22 -3.66 -11.06
CA ALA A 49 -4.36 -2.99 -12.04
C ALA A 49 -5.16 -2.34 -13.17
N GLN A 50 -6.20 -3.02 -13.66
CA GLN A 50 -7.12 -2.46 -14.67
C GLN A 50 -7.79 -1.17 -14.17
N PHE A 51 -8.26 -1.17 -12.92
CA PHE A 51 -8.88 0.02 -12.31
C PHE A 51 -7.86 1.14 -12.04
N SER A 52 -6.63 0.82 -11.63
CA SER A 52 -5.54 1.80 -11.49
C SER A 52 -5.19 2.46 -12.82
N ARG A 53 -5.15 1.68 -13.92
CA ARG A 53 -4.99 2.23 -15.28
C ARG A 53 -6.17 3.14 -15.64
N LEU A 54 -7.41 2.73 -15.36
CA LEU A 54 -8.62 3.50 -15.67
C LEU A 54 -8.60 4.90 -15.02
N ALA A 55 -7.95 5.06 -13.87
CA ALA A 55 -7.87 6.35 -13.17
C ALA A 55 -7.09 7.42 -13.97
N TYR A 56 -6.31 7.02 -14.98
CA TYR A 56 -5.64 7.95 -15.89
C TYR A 56 -6.55 8.47 -17.01
N CYS A 57 -7.70 7.84 -17.24
CA CYS A 57 -8.67 8.25 -18.25
C CYS A 57 -9.40 9.54 -17.82
N SER A 58 -9.97 10.25 -18.79
CA SER A 58 -10.74 11.45 -18.48
C SER A 58 -11.99 11.12 -17.65
N ASN A 59 -12.42 12.03 -16.78
CA ASN A 59 -13.60 11.81 -15.94
C ASN A 59 -14.85 11.52 -16.80
N ALA A 60 -14.99 12.21 -17.93
CA ALA A 60 -16.07 11.98 -18.88
C ALA A 60 -16.02 10.56 -19.47
N ALA A 61 -14.82 10.08 -19.83
CA ALA A 61 -14.63 8.73 -20.35
C ALA A 61 -14.94 7.67 -19.29
N VAL A 62 -14.51 7.86 -18.04
CA VAL A 62 -14.80 6.92 -16.94
C VAL A 62 -16.27 6.94 -16.55
N GLU A 63 -16.90 8.11 -16.52
CA GLU A 63 -18.35 8.26 -16.22
C GLU A 63 -19.22 7.59 -17.30
N ALA A 64 -18.85 7.75 -18.56
CA ALA A 64 -19.54 7.11 -19.69
C ALA A 64 -19.13 5.63 -19.89
N LEU A 65 -18.08 5.16 -19.19
CA LEU A 65 -17.40 3.89 -19.47
C LEU A 65 -17.00 3.76 -20.96
N ASP A 66 -16.57 4.87 -21.56
CA ASP A 66 -16.17 5.01 -22.96
C ASP A 66 -14.72 5.47 -23.05
N CYS A 67 -13.81 4.55 -22.72
CA CYS A 67 -12.37 4.80 -22.70
C CYS A 67 -11.57 3.82 -23.57
N GLY A 68 -12.23 3.18 -24.53
CA GLY A 68 -11.65 2.17 -25.41
C GLY A 68 -11.16 0.93 -24.66
N GLY A 69 -10.00 0.42 -25.06
CA GLY A 69 -9.42 -0.83 -24.53
C GLY A 69 -9.42 -0.94 -22.99
N PRO A 70 -9.02 0.10 -22.24
CA PRO A 70 -9.12 0.08 -20.78
C PRO A 70 -10.52 -0.22 -20.21
N CYS A 71 -11.59 0.25 -20.85
CA CYS A 71 -12.97 -0.01 -20.45
C CYS A 71 -13.43 -1.39 -20.96
N ASP A 72 -13.02 -1.77 -22.17
CA ASP A 72 -13.31 -3.09 -22.74
C ASP A 72 -12.75 -4.22 -21.87
N ASP A 73 -11.53 -4.05 -21.35
CA ASP A 73 -10.83 -4.97 -20.46
C ASP A 73 -11.60 -5.22 -19.15
N LEU A 74 -12.53 -4.31 -18.78
CA LEU A 74 -13.36 -4.49 -17.59
C LEU A 74 -14.53 -5.45 -17.81
N GLY A 75 -14.91 -5.72 -19.07
CA GLY A 75 -16.05 -6.54 -19.43
C GLY A 75 -17.36 -5.74 -19.44
N ALA A 76 -18.07 -5.78 -20.58
CA ALA A 76 -19.26 -4.98 -20.82
C ALA A 76 -20.37 -5.22 -19.78
N GLY A 77 -20.90 -4.13 -19.23
CA GLY A 77 -22.05 -4.15 -18.32
C GLY A 77 -21.77 -4.67 -16.91
N THR A 78 -20.50 -4.89 -16.54
CA THR A 78 -20.11 -5.37 -15.20
C THR A 78 -19.76 -4.24 -14.24
N VAL A 79 -19.43 -3.07 -14.77
CA VAL A 79 -19.01 -1.90 -13.99
C VAL A 79 -20.02 -0.78 -14.14
N LYS A 80 -20.28 -0.06 -13.05
CA LYS A 80 -21.07 1.17 -13.04
C LYS A 80 -20.32 2.25 -12.27
N THR A 81 -19.98 3.35 -12.94
CA THR A 81 -19.37 4.51 -12.28
C THR A 81 -20.39 5.21 -11.38
N LEU A 82 -20.01 5.48 -10.14
CA LEU A 82 -20.83 6.13 -9.11
C LEU A 82 -20.42 7.59 -8.89
N LEU A 83 -19.11 7.86 -8.94
CA LEU A 83 -18.54 9.20 -8.78
C LEU A 83 -17.24 9.29 -9.56
N THR A 84 -16.98 10.43 -10.19
CA THR A 84 -15.66 10.81 -10.67
C THR A 84 -15.29 12.17 -10.08
N GLY A 85 -14.00 12.43 -9.90
CA GLY A 85 -13.51 13.68 -9.33
C GLY A 85 -12.04 13.93 -9.66
N GLY A 86 -11.52 15.06 -9.18
CA GLY A 86 -10.19 15.55 -9.55
C GLY A 86 -10.11 16.05 -10.99
N ASN A 87 -9.03 16.75 -11.31
CA ASN A 87 -8.76 17.29 -12.65
C ASN A 87 -7.52 16.65 -13.31
N GLY A 88 -6.74 15.88 -12.55
CA GLY A 88 -5.50 15.27 -13.00
C GLY A 88 -4.32 16.24 -13.10
N GLU A 89 -4.49 17.43 -12.50
CA GLU A 89 -3.49 18.46 -12.32
C GLU A 89 -3.28 18.69 -10.82
N ASP A 90 -3.89 19.73 -10.24
CA ASP A 90 -3.78 20.07 -8.82
C ASP A 90 -4.36 19.00 -7.89
N LEU A 91 -5.42 18.30 -8.34
CA LEU A 91 -6.01 17.18 -7.63
C LEU A 91 -6.01 15.96 -8.56
N PRO A 92 -5.27 14.89 -8.23
CA PRO A 92 -5.29 13.66 -9.00
C PRO A 92 -6.72 13.17 -9.22
N ARG A 93 -7.01 12.66 -10.40
CA ARG A 93 -8.33 12.09 -10.66
C ARG A 93 -8.59 10.93 -9.71
N PHE A 94 -9.85 10.75 -9.37
CA PHE A 94 -10.31 9.57 -8.66
C PHE A 94 -11.70 9.20 -9.16
N PHE A 95 -12.06 7.94 -8.97
CA PHE A 95 -13.42 7.50 -9.22
C PHE A 95 -13.85 6.41 -8.24
N ILE A 96 -15.17 6.33 -8.07
CA ILE A 96 -15.85 5.29 -7.31
C ILE A 96 -16.72 4.55 -8.30
N ALA A 97 -16.64 3.22 -8.33
CA ALA A 97 -17.44 2.39 -9.20
C ALA A 97 -18.00 1.19 -8.44
N GLN A 98 -19.12 0.65 -8.91
CA GLN A 98 -19.58 -0.68 -8.54
C GLN A 98 -19.01 -1.68 -9.56
N ASP A 99 -18.45 -2.79 -9.10
CA ASP A 99 -17.99 -3.91 -9.94
C ASP A 99 -18.74 -5.19 -9.57
N ASP A 100 -19.61 -5.65 -10.47
CA ASP A 100 -20.49 -6.80 -10.26
C ASP A 100 -19.71 -8.12 -10.28
N ASN A 101 -18.55 -8.16 -10.95
CA ASN A 101 -17.70 -9.35 -10.99
C ASN A 101 -17.07 -9.63 -9.62
N LEU A 102 -16.60 -8.58 -8.94
CA LEU A 102 -16.04 -8.67 -7.60
C LEU A 102 -17.12 -8.57 -6.50
N GLN A 103 -18.31 -8.12 -6.87
CA GLN A 103 -19.38 -7.68 -5.96
C GLN A 103 -18.84 -6.68 -4.93
N SER A 104 -18.13 -5.66 -5.42
CA SER A 104 -17.46 -4.66 -4.60
C SER A 104 -17.74 -3.24 -5.07
N ILE A 105 -17.56 -2.30 -4.15
CA ILE A 105 -17.37 -0.89 -4.49
C ILE A 105 -15.87 -0.63 -4.64
N VAL A 106 -15.46 -0.08 -5.77
CA VAL A 106 -14.07 0.22 -6.11
C VAL A 106 -13.80 1.70 -5.86
N VAL A 107 -12.71 2.02 -5.18
CA VAL A 107 -12.13 3.36 -5.06
C VAL A 107 -10.79 3.33 -5.77
N ALA A 108 -10.62 4.21 -6.76
CA ALA A 108 -9.41 4.23 -7.57
C ALA A 108 -8.84 5.63 -7.76
N HIS A 109 -7.52 5.79 -7.55
CA HIS A 109 -6.82 7.07 -7.67
C HIS A 109 -5.75 7.07 -8.77
N GLN A 110 -5.71 8.18 -9.49
CA GLN A 110 -4.71 8.49 -10.50
C GLN A 110 -3.36 8.80 -9.84
N GLY A 111 -2.27 8.40 -10.49
CA GLY A 111 -0.94 8.93 -10.19
C GLY A 111 -0.70 10.31 -10.78
N THR A 112 0.57 10.66 -10.96
CA THR A 112 0.95 11.89 -11.68
C THR A 112 1.07 11.64 -13.19
N ASN A 113 0.80 12.67 -14.00
CA ASN A 113 1.01 12.67 -15.46
C ASN A 113 2.38 13.23 -15.86
N SER A 114 3.27 13.48 -14.90
CA SER A 114 4.58 14.06 -15.13
C SER A 114 5.56 13.08 -15.77
N SER A 115 6.41 13.57 -16.68
CA SER A 115 7.58 12.85 -17.19
C SER A 115 8.68 12.67 -16.13
N SER A 116 8.51 13.26 -14.95
CA SER A 116 9.41 13.12 -13.80
C SER A 116 8.59 12.86 -12.54
N PRO A 117 8.01 11.65 -12.39
CA PRO A 117 7.13 11.32 -11.27
C PRO A 117 7.83 11.47 -9.92
N LEU A 118 9.13 11.16 -9.85
CA LEU A 118 9.95 11.38 -8.67
C LEU A 118 10.07 12.85 -8.27
N SER A 119 10.18 13.75 -9.25
CA SER A 119 10.23 15.19 -8.95
C SER A 119 8.91 15.65 -8.35
N VAL A 120 7.78 15.17 -8.87
CA VAL A 120 6.46 15.50 -8.31
C VAL A 120 6.33 14.97 -6.88
N ILE A 121 6.78 13.74 -6.61
CA ILE A 121 6.72 13.17 -5.27
C ILE A 121 7.65 13.89 -4.29
N ASN A 122 8.81 14.37 -4.73
CA ASN A 122 9.73 15.12 -3.87
C ASN A 122 9.35 16.61 -3.72
N ASP A 123 8.69 17.20 -4.72
CA ASP A 123 8.18 18.59 -4.69
C ASP A 123 6.92 18.71 -3.83
N LEU A 124 6.09 17.65 -3.78
CA LEU A 124 5.18 17.46 -2.66
C LEU A 124 6.05 17.43 -1.41
N LYS A 125 5.87 18.40 -0.51
CA LYS A 125 6.76 18.58 0.64
C LYS A 125 6.90 17.24 1.37
N ALA A 126 8.10 16.69 1.46
CA ALA A 126 8.31 15.42 2.17
C ALA A 126 8.20 15.56 3.71
N ASP A 127 7.44 16.56 4.20
CA ASP A 127 7.18 16.77 5.61
C ASP A 127 6.17 15.73 6.11
N LEU A 128 6.47 15.16 7.28
CA LEU A 128 5.54 14.29 8.00
C LEU A 128 4.60 15.14 8.83
N ARG A 129 3.29 14.90 8.70
CA ARG A 129 2.27 15.55 9.53
C ARG A 129 1.33 14.54 10.16
N SER A 130 0.81 14.86 11.35
CA SER A 130 -0.21 14.04 12.01
C SER A 130 -1.48 14.01 11.17
N LEU A 131 -2.15 12.84 11.17
CA LEU A 131 -3.41 12.65 10.47
C LEU A 131 -4.55 13.42 11.14
N ASN A 132 -5.52 13.87 10.34
CA ASN A 132 -6.75 14.48 10.85
C ASN A 132 -7.59 13.45 11.61
N THR A 133 -7.67 13.58 12.93
CA THR A 133 -8.36 12.64 13.82
C THR A 133 -9.88 12.57 13.61
N THR A 134 -10.48 13.53 12.89
CA THR A 134 -11.89 13.42 12.46
C THR A 134 -12.05 12.34 11.39
N LEU A 135 -11.08 12.24 10.48
CA LEU A 135 -11.06 11.22 9.42
C LEU A 135 -10.50 9.89 9.93
N PHE A 136 -9.49 9.97 10.81
CA PHE A 136 -8.76 8.83 11.36
C PHE A 136 -8.88 8.79 12.89
N PRO A 137 -10.07 8.47 13.45
CA PRO A 137 -10.33 8.56 14.90
C PRO A 137 -9.51 7.59 15.77
N GLN A 138 -8.80 6.65 15.17
CA GLN A 138 -7.93 5.69 15.87
C GLN A 138 -6.43 5.91 15.54
N ALA A 139 -6.08 6.99 14.85
CA ALA A 139 -4.70 7.40 14.69
C ALA A 139 -4.21 8.11 15.96
N GLY A 140 -3.08 7.66 16.51
CA GLY A 140 -2.38 8.37 17.59
C GLY A 140 -1.70 9.64 17.08
N ASP A 141 -1.31 10.53 18.00
CA ASP A 141 -0.64 11.80 17.66
C ASP A 141 0.72 11.57 16.94
N ASP A 142 1.34 10.42 17.19
CA ASP A 142 2.60 9.94 16.61
C ASP A 142 2.45 9.33 15.21
N VAL A 143 1.21 9.07 14.76
CA VAL A 143 0.94 8.57 13.41
C VAL A 143 1.00 9.73 12.43
N GLN A 144 2.06 9.74 11.61
CA GLN A 144 2.29 10.81 10.64
C GLN A 144 2.38 10.26 9.22
N ALA A 145 1.72 10.96 8.30
CA ALA A 145 1.79 10.69 6.87
C ALA A 145 2.45 11.85 6.14
N HIS A 146 2.89 11.59 4.91
CA HIS A 146 3.34 12.62 3.98
C HIS A 146 2.28 13.71 3.82
N ASP A 147 2.66 14.99 3.97
CA ASP A 147 1.69 16.08 3.99
C ASP A 147 0.85 16.18 2.69
N GLY A 148 1.46 16.07 1.51
CA GLY A 148 0.79 16.16 0.23
C GLY A 148 -0.17 15.00 -0.04
N PHE A 149 0.19 13.78 0.39
CA PHE A 149 -0.71 12.64 0.27
C PHE A 149 -1.89 12.78 1.22
N ALA A 150 -1.64 13.20 2.46
CA ALA A 150 -2.68 13.48 3.44
C ALA A 150 -3.61 14.60 2.93
N ASP A 151 -3.07 15.72 2.45
CA ASP A 151 -3.85 16.86 1.98
C ASP A 151 -4.69 16.53 0.74
N ALA A 152 -4.17 15.72 -0.18
CA ALA A 152 -4.94 15.23 -1.32
C ALA A 152 -6.09 14.31 -0.87
N GLN A 153 -5.82 13.40 0.07
CA GLN A 153 -6.83 12.51 0.62
C GLN A 153 -7.92 13.28 1.38
N GLU A 154 -7.54 14.23 2.24
CA GLU A 154 -8.47 15.02 3.04
C GLU A 154 -9.44 15.85 2.17
N GLN A 155 -8.98 16.34 1.02
CA GLN A 155 -9.84 17.08 0.07
C GLN A 155 -10.95 16.22 -0.55
N THR A 156 -10.76 14.91 -0.64
CA THR A 156 -11.69 13.98 -1.32
C THR A 156 -12.42 13.04 -0.35
N ALA A 157 -11.94 12.94 0.89
CA ALA A 157 -12.35 11.98 1.91
C ALA A 157 -13.88 11.89 2.10
N ASP A 158 -14.55 13.03 2.30
CA ASP A 158 -16.00 13.05 2.57
C ASP A 158 -16.82 12.59 1.35
N ALA A 159 -16.43 13.00 0.15
CA ALA A 159 -17.11 12.61 -1.09
C ALA A 159 -16.92 11.12 -1.38
N ILE A 160 -15.70 10.60 -1.19
CA ILE A 160 -15.39 9.17 -1.34
C ILE A 160 -16.17 8.35 -0.31
N LEU A 161 -16.13 8.73 0.98
CA LEU A 161 -16.83 8.02 2.04
C LEU A 161 -18.34 7.96 1.77
N ALA A 162 -18.95 9.08 1.40
CA ALA A 162 -20.38 9.13 1.05
C ALA A 162 -20.71 8.23 -0.15
N ALA A 163 -19.94 8.33 -1.24
CA ALA A 163 -20.16 7.52 -2.43
C ALA A 163 -19.97 6.02 -2.18
N VAL A 164 -19.02 5.63 -1.32
CA VAL A 164 -18.82 4.24 -0.91
C VAL A 164 -19.99 3.75 -0.08
N GLN A 165 -20.47 4.52 0.90
CA GLN A 165 -21.63 4.17 1.71
C GLN A 165 -22.90 4.01 0.87
N ASP A 166 -23.15 4.95 -0.04
CA ASP A 166 -24.29 4.88 -0.96
C ASP A 166 -24.18 3.70 -1.93
N GLY A 167 -22.98 3.43 -2.45
CA GLY A 167 -22.69 2.27 -3.29
C GLY A 167 -22.98 0.95 -2.57
N LEU A 168 -22.46 0.77 -1.35
CA LEU A 168 -22.70 -0.42 -0.54
C LEU A 168 -24.20 -0.58 -0.21
N SER A 169 -24.87 0.50 0.19
CA SER A 169 -26.29 0.46 0.54
C SER A 169 -27.19 0.14 -0.66
N SER A 170 -26.87 0.65 -1.85
CA SER A 170 -27.70 0.47 -3.05
C SER A 170 -27.49 -0.87 -3.76
N SER A 171 -26.27 -1.40 -3.71
CA SER A 171 -25.92 -2.71 -4.30
C SER A 171 -26.22 -3.89 -3.37
N GLY A 172 -26.24 -3.66 -2.05
CA GLY A 172 -26.25 -4.74 -1.06
C GLY A 172 -24.91 -5.46 -0.93
N TYR A 173 -23.83 -4.91 -1.48
CA TYR A 173 -22.48 -5.46 -1.36
C TYR A 173 -21.88 -5.16 0.01
N SER A 174 -20.89 -5.96 0.39
CA SER A 174 -20.15 -5.85 1.65
C SER A 174 -18.63 -5.85 1.42
N LYS A 175 -18.20 -5.51 0.20
CA LYS A 175 -16.78 -5.48 -0.17
C LYS A 175 -16.43 -4.13 -0.76
N VAL A 176 -15.23 -3.66 -0.43
CA VAL A 176 -14.61 -2.48 -1.03
C VAL A 176 -13.23 -2.86 -1.54
N LEU A 177 -12.94 -2.55 -2.80
CA LEU A 177 -11.60 -2.60 -3.36
C LEU A 177 -11.04 -1.17 -3.39
N VAL A 178 -9.86 -0.95 -2.84
CA VAL A 178 -9.16 0.33 -2.91
C VAL A 178 -7.87 0.12 -3.69
N THR A 179 -7.64 0.92 -4.72
CA THR A 179 -6.51 0.74 -5.64
C THR A 179 -5.99 2.06 -6.20
N GLY A 180 -4.75 2.08 -6.62
CA GLY A 180 -4.15 3.29 -7.18
C GLY A 180 -2.73 3.04 -7.64
N HIS A 181 -2.20 3.99 -8.40
CA HIS A 181 -0.84 3.93 -8.92
C HIS A 181 -0.04 5.16 -8.54
N SER A 182 1.27 5.01 -8.28
CA SER A 182 2.17 6.14 -8.03
C SER A 182 1.68 7.03 -6.87
N LEU A 183 1.60 8.35 -7.07
CA LEU A 183 0.94 9.28 -6.13
C LEU A 183 -0.44 8.78 -5.64
N GLY A 184 -1.26 8.25 -6.55
CA GLY A 184 -2.59 7.74 -6.24
C GLY A 184 -2.57 6.48 -5.37
N ALA A 185 -1.50 5.69 -5.41
CA ALA A 185 -1.35 4.53 -4.54
C ALA A 185 -1.19 4.91 -3.06
N ALA A 186 -0.43 5.98 -2.77
CA ALA A 186 -0.29 6.48 -1.41
C ALA A 186 -1.61 7.07 -0.87
N ILE A 187 -2.32 7.84 -1.70
CA ILE A 187 -3.67 8.35 -1.38
C ILE A 187 -4.64 7.19 -1.11
N SER A 188 -4.62 6.17 -1.96
CA SER A 188 -5.43 4.95 -1.80
C SER A 188 -5.15 4.20 -0.50
N SER A 189 -3.91 4.19 -0.04
CA SER A 189 -3.55 3.58 1.26
C SER A 189 -4.17 4.34 2.43
N LEU A 190 -4.21 5.67 2.36
CA LEU A 190 -4.90 6.52 3.33
C LEU A 190 -6.42 6.33 3.28
N ASP A 191 -7.02 6.24 2.09
CA ASP A 191 -8.45 5.97 1.95
C ASP A 191 -8.84 4.60 2.50
N ALA A 192 -8.06 3.56 2.23
CA ALA A 192 -8.29 2.23 2.80
C ALA A 192 -8.27 2.27 4.33
N LEU A 193 -7.27 2.96 4.90
CA LEU A 193 -7.16 3.14 6.35
C LEU A 193 -8.37 3.90 6.91
N MET A 194 -8.76 5.02 6.29
CA MET A 194 -9.93 5.80 6.67
C MET A 194 -11.19 4.95 6.63
N LEU A 195 -11.46 4.28 5.50
CA LEU A 195 -12.64 3.45 5.31
C LEU A 195 -12.71 2.33 6.36
N SER A 196 -11.57 1.73 6.75
CA SER A 196 -11.50 0.73 7.83
C SER A 196 -11.90 1.28 9.20
N MET A 197 -11.88 2.60 9.38
CA MET A 197 -12.31 3.27 10.61
C MET A 197 -13.74 3.78 10.56
N ARG A 198 -14.27 3.99 9.36
CA ARG A 198 -15.51 4.76 9.11
C ARG A 198 -16.65 3.90 8.60
N LEU A 199 -16.37 2.72 8.06
CA LEU A 199 -17.37 1.74 7.66
C LEU A 199 -17.65 0.72 8.76
N ASP A 200 -18.75 -0.01 8.61
CA ASP A 200 -19.10 -1.13 9.47
C ASP A 200 -18.06 -2.26 9.37
N GLN A 201 -17.79 -2.95 10.48
CA GLN A 201 -16.78 -4.02 10.53
C GLN A 201 -17.12 -5.22 9.63
N SER A 202 -18.38 -5.36 9.21
CA SER A 202 -18.81 -6.38 8.25
C SER A 202 -18.35 -6.09 6.82
N VAL A 203 -17.90 -4.86 6.52
CA VAL A 203 -17.40 -4.50 5.20
C VAL A 203 -15.95 -4.96 5.05
N GLN A 204 -15.70 -5.87 4.12
CA GLN A 204 -14.36 -6.32 3.76
C GLN A 204 -13.67 -5.27 2.87
N ILE A 205 -12.54 -4.74 3.31
CA ILE A 205 -11.72 -3.82 2.52
C ILE A 205 -10.49 -4.58 2.04
N THR A 206 -10.33 -4.67 0.72
CA THR A 206 -9.12 -5.16 0.07
C THR A 206 -8.40 -3.99 -0.59
N THR A 207 -7.09 -3.93 -0.41
CA THR A 207 -6.26 -2.86 -0.96
C THR A 207 -5.11 -3.47 -1.75
N THR A 208 -5.06 -3.11 -3.03
CA THR A 208 -3.96 -3.46 -3.91
C THR A 208 -3.50 -2.19 -4.59
N THR A 209 -2.26 -1.77 -4.40
CA THR A 209 -1.72 -0.56 -5.02
C THR A 209 -0.48 -0.87 -5.85
N PHE A 210 -0.07 0.05 -6.73
CA PHE A 210 0.99 -0.18 -7.72
C PHE A 210 2.01 0.97 -7.70
N GLY A 211 3.30 0.66 -7.69
CA GLY A 211 4.37 1.67 -7.66
C GLY A 211 4.21 2.65 -6.49
N THR A 212 3.91 2.12 -5.30
CA THR A 212 3.49 2.93 -4.14
C THR A 212 4.68 3.61 -3.49
N PRO A 213 4.76 4.95 -3.41
CA PRO A 213 5.79 5.63 -2.62
C PRO A 213 5.54 5.42 -1.12
N ARG A 214 6.54 5.64 -0.27
CA ARG A 214 6.37 5.54 1.18
C ARG A 214 5.38 6.60 1.66
N GLY A 215 4.35 6.16 2.39
CA GLY A 215 3.22 7.01 2.76
C GLY A 215 3.37 7.78 4.07
N GLY A 216 4.22 7.33 4.99
CA GLY A 216 4.33 7.92 6.32
C GLY A 216 5.44 7.31 7.17
N ASN A 217 5.41 7.61 8.46
CA ASN A 217 6.42 7.16 9.41
C ASN A 217 6.19 5.71 9.89
N GLN A 218 7.05 5.22 10.79
CA GLN A 218 6.92 3.89 11.37
C GLN A 218 5.54 3.64 12.01
N ALA A 219 5.02 4.61 12.78
CA ALA A 219 3.70 4.49 13.43
C ALA A 219 2.56 4.39 12.40
N PHE A 220 2.69 5.06 11.25
CA PHE A 220 1.77 4.91 10.13
C PHE A 220 1.84 3.52 9.49
N ALA A 221 3.04 3.00 9.22
CA ALA A 221 3.23 1.64 8.69
C ALA A 221 2.64 0.58 9.63
N ASP A 222 2.90 0.69 10.93
CA ASP A 222 2.37 -0.22 11.96
C ASP A 222 0.84 -0.14 12.07
N LEU A 223 0.28 1.06 11.91
CA LEU A 223 -1.17 1.25 11.91
C LEU A 223 -1.83 0.57 10.70
N ILE A 224 -1.25 0.69 9.51
CA ILE A 224 -1.70 -0.04 8.31
C ILE A 224 -1.64 -1.55 8.57
N ASP A 225 -0.50 -2.07 9.02
CA ASP A 225 -0.30 -3.49 9.30
C ASP A 225 -1.33 -4.03 10.29
N SER A 226 -1.60 -3.27 11.36
CA SER A 226 -2.54 -3.67 12.41
C SER A 226 -4.02 -3.66 11.98
N ARG A 227 -4.40 -2.78 11.03
CA ARG A 227 -5.80 -2.54 10.67
C ARG A 227 -6.23 -3.22 9.39
N ILE A 228 -5.37 -3.19 8.38
CA ILE A 228 -5.67 -3.69 7.03
C ILE A 228 -4.57 -4.60 6.49
N GLY A 229 -3.51 -4.89 7.27
CA GLY A 229 -2.35 -5.66 6.79
C GLY A 229 -2.67 -7.05 6.22
N SER A 230 -3.75 -7.70 6.68
CA SER A 230 -4.17 -9.01 6.12
C SER A 230 -4.81 -8.92 4.73
N THR A 231 -5.21 -7.73 4.30
CA THR A 231 -5.90 -7.45 3.03
C THR A 231 -5.25 -6.30 2.26
N TYR A 232 -4.04 -5.91 2.64
CA TYR A 232 -3.25 -4.87 2.02
C TYR A 232 -2.09 -5.49 1.25
N SER A 233 -1.89 -5.05 0.02
CA SER A 233 -0.72 -5.38 -0.78
C SER A 233 -0.32 -4.19 -1.64
N PHE A 234 0.97 -3.98 -1.80
CA PHE A 234 1.50 -2.99 -2.74
C PHE A 234 2.48 -3.68 -3.69
N VAL A 235 2.25 -3.46 -4.98
CA VAL A 235 3.00 -4.08 -6.05
C VAL A 235 4.13 -3.15 -6.49
N THR A 236 5.36 -3.67 -6.50
CA THR A 236 6.55 -2.98 -7.00
C THR A 236 7.08 -3.70 -8.24
N HIS A 237 7.70 -2.98 -9.17
CA HIS A 237 8.10 -3.55 -10.46
C HIS A 237 9.56 -3.25 -10.78
N ALA A 238 10.36 -4.31 -10.97
CA ALA A 238 11.76 -4.27 -11.36
C ALA A 238 12.51 -3.12 -10.67
N ASN A 239 13.10 -2.20 -11.42
CA ASN A 239 13.90 -1.09 -10.90
C ASN A 239 13.10 0.22 -10.77
N ASP A 240 11.79 0.14 -10.51
CA ASP A 240 10.95 1.30 -10.22
C ASP A 240 11.51 2.10 -9.03
N PRO A 241 11.86 3.39 -9.23
CA PRO A 241 12.37 4.24 -8.16
C PRO A 241 11.32 4.74 -7.17
N VAL A 242 10.04 4.75 -7.54
CA VAL A 242 8.96 5.41 -6.77
C VAL A 242 8.75 4.75 -5.40
N PRO A 243 8.72 3.41 -5.25
CA PRO A 243 8.65 2.78 -3.95
C PRO A 243 9.78 3.12 -2.99
N ARG A 244 10.87 3.69 -3.51
CA ARG A 244 12.03 4.07 -2.69
C ARG A 244 12.00 5.52 -2.22
N VAL A 245 10.96 6.29 -2.54
CA VAL A 245 10.79 7.69 -2.10
C VAL A 245 9.48 7.90 -1.32
N PRO A 246 9.44 8.85 -0.36
CA PRO A 246 10.61 9.50 0.23
C PRO A 246 11.55 8.50 0.93
N PRO A 247 12.83 8.86 1.16
CA PRO A 247 13.81 7.93 1.70
C PRO A 247 13.60 7.68 3.21
N LYS A 248 13.98 6.50 3.67
CA LYS A 248 13.98 6.13 5.11
C LYS A 248 14.80 7.06 6.01
N ALA A 249 15.77 7.77 5.44
CA ALA A 249 16.55 8.78 6.16
C ALA A 249 15.72 10.00 6.61
N LEU A 250 14.50 10.15 6.07
CA LEU A 250 13.50 11.13 6.49
C LEU A 250 12.36 10.48 7.30
N ASP A 251 12.65 9.35 7.95
CA ASP A 251 11.73 8.59 8.82
C ASP A 251 10.52 7.93 8.13
N TYR A 252 10.52 7.88 6.80
CA TYR A 252 9.49 7.19 6.02
C TYR A 252 9.69 5.68 6.01
N VAL A 253 8.60 4.92 6.15
CA VAL A 253 8.59 3.45 6.20
C VAL A 253 7.39 2.90 5.44
N HIS A 254 7.59 1.84 4.66
CA HIS A 254 6.52 1.05 4.07
C HIS A 254 5.89 0.10 5.09
N PRO A 255 4.56 -0.11 5.04
CA PRO A 255 3.93 -1.24 5.72
C PRO A 255 4.39 -2.57 5.12
N SER A 256 3.97 -3.67 5.75
CA SER A 256 4.14 -5.01 5.19
C SER A 256 3.24 -5.21 3.96
N GLY A 257 3.50 -6.25 3.16
CA GLY A 257 2.63 -6.64 2.04
C GLY A 257 3.19 -6.32 0.65
N GLU A 258 4.51 -6.17 0.52
CA GLU A 258 5.13 -5.97 -0.79
C GLU A 258 4.99 -7.22 -1.68
N VAL A 259 4.56 -7.00 -2.90
CA VAL A 259 4.58 -7.98 -3.99
C VAL A 259 5.48 -7.45 -5.10
N HIS A 260 6.64 -8.05 -5.27
CA HIS A 260 7.68 -7.56 -6.18
C HIS A 260 7.71 -8.35 -7.48
N ILE A 261 7.49 -7.66 -8.60
CA ILE A 261 7.66 -8.21 -9.95
C ILE A 261 9.13 -8.07 -10.33
N ILE A 262 9.85 -9.19 -10.40
CA ILE A 262 11.26 -9.21 -10.80
C ILE A 262 11.38 -9.19 -12.33
N SER A 263 10.50 -9.93 -13.01
CA SER A 263 10.44 -10.02 -14.46
C SER A 263 9.05 -10.46 -14.92
N SER A 264 8.82 -10.51 -16.23
CA SER A 264 7.55 -10.97 -16.83
C SER A 264 7.12 -12.40 -16.44
N SER A 265 8.00 -13.20 -15.85
CA SER A 265 7.73 -14.58 -15.44
C SER A 265 7.95 -14.86 -13.95
N GLN A 266 8.36 -13.85 -13.18
CA GLN A 266 8.75 -14.03 -11.80
C GLN A 266 8.23 -12.89 -10.93
N THR A 267 7.37 -13.25 -9.98
CA THR A 267 6.83 -12.36 -8.94
C THR A 267 6.99 -13.03 -7.58
N ILE A 268 7.38 -12.27 -6.58
CA ILE A 268 7.59 -12.73 -5.21
C ILE A 268 6.82 -11.85 -4.21
N ALA A 269 6.35 -12.45 -3.12
CA ALA A 269 5.85 -11.75 -1.95
C ALA A 269 6.99 -11.58 -0.95
N CYS A 270 7.15 -10.39 -0.41
CA CYS A 270 8.24 -10.02 0.48
C CYS A 270 7.70 -9.91 1.91
N VAL A 271 8.30 -10.67 2.83
CA VAL A 271 7.79 -10.77 4.20
C VAL A 271 8.24 -9.56 5.03
N GLY A 272 7.28 -8.94 5.72
CA GLY A 272 7.51 -7.82 6.62
C GLY A 272 7.66 -6.47 5.91
N GLN A 273 8.03 -5.46 6.69
CA GLN A 273 8.30 -4.10 6.24
C GLN A 273 9.72 -3.99 5.69
N GLU A 274 9.91 -3.17 4.65
CA GLU A 274 11.23 -2.78 4.10
C GLU A 274 12.17 -3.98 3.82
N ASN A 275 11.64 -5.00 3.13
CA ASN A 275 12.38 -6.20 2.81
C ASN A 275 13.44 -5.93 1.73
N ASP A 276 14.72 -6.16 2.05
CA ASP A 276 15.87 -5.86 1.20
C ASP A 276 16.12 -6.87 0.09
N GLU A 277 15.31 -7.94 -0.01
CA GLU A 277 15.30 -8.86 -1.16
C GLU A 277 14.33 -8.39 -2.27
N CYS A 278 13.66 -7.24 -2.08
CA CYS A 278 12.69 -6.66 -2.99
C CYS A 278 13.04 -5.20 -3.34
N SER A 279 12.05 -4.30 -3.49
CA SER A 279 12.31 -2.96 -4.02
C SER A 279 13.27 -2.12 -3.15
N ASP A 280 13.33 -2.35 -1.85
CA ASP A 280 14.25 -1.62 -0.96
C ASP A 280 15.73 -2.01 -1.21
N GLY A 281 15.97 -3.24 -1.68
CA GLY A 281 17.29 -3.75 -2.05
C GLY A 281 17.80 -3.28 -3.41
N ASN A 282 16.92 -2.77 -4.27
CA ASN A 282 17.29 -2.35 -5.62
C ASN A 282 18.34 -1.24 -5.61
N SER A 283 19.21 -1.28 -6.62
CA SER A 283 20.30 -0.31 -6.74
C SER A 283 19.76 1.11 -6.98
N LEU A 284 19.96 1.98 -6.00
CA LEU A 284 20.78 3.18 -6.18
C LEU A 284 20.81 3.86 -7.56
N LEU A 285 21.59 3.18 -8.41
CA LEU A 285 22.23 3.67 -9.62
C LEU A 285 21.57 3.10 -10.88
N ASP A 286 20.59 2.21 -10.72
CA ASP A 286 19.90 1.51 -11.79
C ASP A 286 18.39 1.70 -11.57
N LEU A 287 17.90 2.89 -11.89
CA LEU A 287 16.51 3.30 -11.69
C LEU A 287 15.83 3.47 -13.05
N SER A 288 14.62 2.93 -13.20
CA SER A 288 13.86 2.97 -14.45
C SER A 288 12.47 3.56 -14.22
N VAL A 289 12.20 4.73 -14.81
CA VAL A 289 10.85 5.30 -14.83
C VAL A 289 9.92 4.48 -15.72
N ASP A 290 10.45 3.77 -16.72
CA ASP A 290 9.62 2.87 -17.54
C ASP A 290 9.08 1.70 -16.69
N ASP A 291 9.90 1.17 -15.78
CA ASP A 291 9.48 0.12 -14.84
C ASP A 291 8.38 0.62 -13.90
N HIS A 292 8.36 1.92 -13.60
CA HIS A 292 7.26 2.54 -12.85
C HIS A 292 5.95 2.54 -13.64
N LEU A 293 5.99 2.70 -14.96
CA LEU A 293 4.78 2.77 -15.80
C LEU A 293 4.24 1.38 -16.17
N GLY A 294 5.03 0.33 -15.98
CA GLY A 294 4.67 -1.07 -16.19
C GLY A 294 5.57 -1.78 -17.22
N PRO A 295 5.16 -2.96 -17.71
CA PRO A 295 3.84 -3.56 -17.51
C PRO A 295 3.63 -4.18 -16.11
N TYR A 296 2.49 -3.88 -15.49
CA TYR A 296 2.03 -4.51 -14.24
C TYR A 296 1.02 -5.62 -14.52
N PHE A 297 1.49 -6.86 -14.68
CA PHE A 297 0.64 -8.02 -15.01
C PHE A 297 -0.17 -7.83 -16.32
N ASP A 298 -0.46 -8.89 -17.07
CA ASP A 298 -1.28 -8.85 -18.29
C ASP A 298 -0.99 -7.66 -19.27
N ASN A 299 0.27 -7.21 -19.34
CA ASN A 299 0.71 -6.06 -20.11
C ASN A 299 -0.02 -4.72 -19.81
N ILE A 300 -0.44 -4.50 -18.56
CA ILE A 300 -1.13 -3.28 -18.14
C ILE A 300 -0.11 -2.16 -17.87
N PHE A 301 -0.21 -1.07 -18.61
CA PHE A 301 0.56 0.15 -18.36
C PHE A 301 -0.30 1.20 -17.67
N MET A 302 0.30 1.99 -16.77
CA MET A 302 -0.40 2.99 -15.96
C MET A 302 0.20 4.38 -16.20
N SER A 303 -0.39 5.10 -17.16
CA SER A 303 0.01 6.44 -17.55
C SER A 303 -1.13 7.14 -18.28
N ALA A 304 -1.03 8.46 -18.49
CA ALA A 304 -1.95 9.19 -19.35
C ALA A 304 -2.02 8.62 -20.78
N SER A 305 -0.90 8.09 -21.31
CA SER A 305 -0.88 7.50 -22.65
C SER A 305 -1.56 6.13 -22.73
N ALA A 306 -1.75 5.45 -21.60
CA ALA A 306 -2.50 4.18 -21.52
C ALA A 306 -4.03 4.37 -21.53
N CYS A 307 -4.49 5.63 -21.53
CA CYS A 307 -5.90 6.03 -21.60
C CYS A 307 -6.06 7.12 -22.68
N PRO A 308 -6.08 6.75 -23.97
CA PRO A 308 -6.26 7.72 -25.05
C PRO A 308 -7.62 8.42 -24.90
N ALA A 309 -7.60 9.75 -25.05
CA ALA A 309 -8.78 10.61 -24.98
C ALA A 309 -9.76 10.39 -26.14
#